data_AF-A0A8S0V959-F1
#
_entry.id   AF-A0A8S0V959-F1
#
_cell.length_a   1.000
_cell.length_b   1.000
_cell.length_c   1.000
_cell.angle_alpha   90.00
_cell.angle_beta   90.00
_cell.angle_gamma   90.00
#
_symmetry.space_group_name_H-M   'P 1'
#
loop_
_entity.id
_entity.type
_entity.pdbx_description
1 polymer ?
#
loop_
_entity_poly.entity_id
_entity_poly.type
_entity_poly.pdbx_seq_one_letter_code
_entity_poly.pdbx_strand_id
1 'polypeptide(L)'
;MEKEKLEIDPIMSKILKHAESQLLEGSLIREDGKPNFERINTLFRKYDNDNNNKISRNELEQIINTVQFENLHPKSEDVVNKIFFNFDKDGSNMIETEEFVKGLQNWLAKAIRVAKCSDKTKSVDKFDKIYSRVVMNNISGLTTLLAVVYAKDLPWDYSAEVLTILVVCAIVGILGVSRTEYPFWTCLLAFFLYPFSLALYCFVELVLHWN
;
A
#
# COMPACT_ATOMS: atom_id res chain seq x y z
N MET A 1 12.32 -27.09 11.81
CA MET A 1 11.09 -26.81 12.56
C MET A 1 11.24 -25.42 13.13
N GLU A 2 10.47 -24.40 12.80
CA GLU A 2 9.36 -24.23 11.89
C GLU A 2 9.24 -22.71 11.80
N LYS A 3 9.75 -22.11 10.71
CA LYS A 3 9.39 -20.74 10.37
C LYS A 3 7.97 -20.81 9.82
N GLU A 4 6.99 -21.08 10.68
CA GLU A 4 5.60 -20.79 10.37
C GLU A 4 5.50 -19.26 10.35
N LYS A 5 5.81 -18.74 9.16
CA LYS A 5 5.94 -17.32 8.86
C LYS A 5 4.62 -16.70 9.30
N LEU A 6 4.69 -15.70 10.18
CA LEU A 6 3.59 -14.85 10.59
C LEU A 6 3.10 -14.02 9.38
N GLU A 7 2.65 -14.67 8.32
CA GLU A 7 2.01 -14.07 7.18
C GLU A 7 0.51 -14.12 7.41
N ILE A 8 -0.14 -12.98 7.28
CA ILE A 8 -1.60 -12.94 7.22
C ILE A 8 -1.96 -13.61 5.90
N ASP A 9 -2.55 -14.79 5.98
CA ASP A 9 -3.04 -15.47 4.80
C ASP A 9 -4.00 -14.53 4.04
N PRO A 10 -3.88 -14.41 2.71
CA PRO A 10 -4.74 -13.51 1.94
C PRO A 10 -6.21 -13.87 2.11
N ILE A 11 -6.52 -15.16 2.30
CA ILE A 11 -7.84 -15.67 2.66
C ILE A 11 -8.32 -15.08 4.00
N MET A 12 -7.48 -15.18 5.04
CA MET A 12 -7.76 -14.66 6.37
C MET A 12 -8.03 -13.15 6.34
N SER A 13 -7.23 -12.37 5.61
CA SER A 13 -7.42 -10.92 5.49
C SER A 13 -8.76 -10.54 4.85
N LYS A 14 -9.17 -11.28 3.81
CA LYS A 14 -10.43 -11.02 3.10
C LYS A 14 -11.63 -11.38 3.95
N ILE A 15 -11.56 -12.51 4.66
CA ILE A 15 -12.63 -12.93 5.58
C ILE A 15 -12.77 -11.93 6.73
N LEU A 16 -11.67 -11.50 7.35
CA LEU A 16 -11.71 -10.47 8.41
C LEU A 16 -12.32 -9.17 7.90
N LYS A 17 -11.88 -8.69 6.73
CA LYS A 17 -12.42 -7.47 6.11
C LYS A 17 -13.90 -7.61 5.78
N HIS A 18 -14.31 -8.76 5.27
CA HIS A 18 -15.72 -9.03 4.97
C HIS A 18 -16.54 -9.08 6.27
N ALA A 19 -16.09 -9.80 7.29
CA ALA A 19 -16.75 -9.86 8.60
C ALA A 19 -16.91 -8.47 9.21
N GLU A 20 -15.88 -7.60 9.16
CA GLU A 20 -16.01 -6.20 9.59
C GLU A 20 -17.02 -5.42 8.74
N SER A 21 -17.04 -5.60 7.41
CA SER A 21 -18.00 -4.89 6.53
C SER A 21 -19.46 -5.29 6.76
N GLN A 22 -19.71 -6.48 7.30
CA GLN A 22 -21.06 -6.95 7.60
C GLN A 22 -21.60 -6.36 8.92
N LEU A 23 -20.76 -5.73 9.72
CA LEU A 23 -21.16 -4.98 10.91
C LEU A 23 -21.52 -3.55 10.51
N LEU A 24 -22.78 -3.17 10.71
CA LEU A 24 -23.28 -1.82 10.38
C LEU A 24 -22.65 -0.74 11.27
N GLU A 25 -22.30 -1.07 12.52
CA GLU A 25 -21.70 -0.15 13.49
C GLU A 25 -20.68 -0.85 14.41
N GLY A 26 -19.48 -0.30 14.50
CA GLY A 26 -18.41 -0.75 15.40
C GLY A 26 -17.47 -1.83 14.82
N SER A 27 -16.39 -2.13 15.54
CA SER A 27 -15.40 -3.15 15.15
C SER A 27 -15.64 -4.46 15.92
N LEU A 28 -15.11 -5.56 15.36
CA LEU A 28 -15.00 -6.88 16.01
C LEU A 28 -14.28 -6.82 17.36
N ILE A 29 -13.43 -5.80 17.53
CA ILE A 29 -12.67 -5.54 18.75
C ILE A 29 -13.17 -4.24 19.37
N ARG A 30 -13.28 -4.24 20.69
CA ARG A 30 -13.53 -3.03 21.49
C ARG A 30 -12.25 -2.17 21.55
N GLU A 31 -12.39 -0.92 21.99
CA GLU A 31 -11.27 0.02 22.14
C GLU A 31 -10.18 -0.48 23.11
N ASP A 32 -10.54 -1.38 24.02
CA ASP A 32 -9.62 -2.05 24.97
C ASP A 32 -8.82 -3.21 24.36
N GLY A 33 -8.98 -3.48 23.07
CA GLY A 33 -8.34 -4.61 22.40
C GLY A 33 -9.01 -5.96 22.68
N LYS A 34 -10.14 -5.99 23.40
CA LYS A 34 -10.87 -7.22 23.71
C LYS A 34 -11.94 -7.52 22.65
N PRO A 35 -12.31 -8.80 22.52
CA PRO A 35 -13.27 -9.26 21.52
C PRO A 35 -14.66 -8.74 21.88
N ASN A 36 -15.37 -8.15 20.90
CA ASN A 36 -16.74 -7.71 21.10
C ASN A 36 -17.70 -8.89 20.91
N PHE A 37 -17.93 -9.66 21.97
CA PHE A 37 -18.77 -10.88 21.93
C PHE A 37 -20.16 -10.62 21.35
N GLU A 38 -20.77 -9.47 21.62
CA GLU A 38 -22.11 -9.14 21.10
C GLU A 38 -22.10 -9.00 19.57
N ARG A 39 -21.08 -8.33 19.02
CA ARG A 39 -20.92 -8.14 17.56
C ARG A 39 -20.51 -9.43 16.87
N ILE A 40 -19.58 -10.19 17.46
CA ILE A 40 -19.16 -11.49 16.94
C ILE A 40 -20.35 -12.47 16.94
N ASN A 41 -21.18 -12.46 17.98
CA ASN A 41 -22.38 -13.28 18.04
C ASN A 41 -23.44 -12.85 17.01
N THR A 42 -23.57 -11.55 16.76
CA THR A 42 -24.46 -11.03 15.70
C THR A 42 -23.99 -11.47 14.31
N LEU A 43 -22.68 -11.45 14.06
CA LEU A 43 -22.08 -11.98 12.84
C LEU A 43 -22.29 -13.48 12.69
N PHE A 44 -22.06 -14.23 13.77
CA PHE A 44 -22.27 -15.67 13.80
C PHE A 44 -23.71 -16.02 13.40
N ARG A 45 -24.70 -15.36 14.00
CA ARG A 45 -26.13 -15.54 13.65
C ARG A 45 -26.49 -15.15 12.22
N LYS A 46 -25.71 -14.27 11.60
CA LYS A 46 -25.92 -13.89 10.19
C LYS A 46 -25.40 -14.96 9.22
N TYR A 47 -24.48 -15.79 9.69
CA TYR A 47 -23.87 -16.87 8.92
C TYR A 47 -24.52 -18.23 9.18
N ASP A 48 -25.02 -18.43 10.40
CA ASP A 48 -25.83 -19.58 10.82
C ASP A 48 -27.25 -19.44 10.23
N ASN A 49 -27.48 -20.09 9.08
CA ASN A 49 -28.74 -19.99 8.35
C ASN A 49 -29.82 -20.91 8.96
N ASP A 50 -29.41 -22.04 9.53
CA ASP A 50 -30.32 -23.01 10.12
C ASP A 50 -30.54 -22.80 11.63
N ASN A 51 -29.87 -21.80 12.23
CA ASN A 51 -29.90 -21.43 13.65
C ASN A 51 -29.50 -22.58 14.58
N ASN A 52 -28.63 -23.49 14.11
CA ASN A 52 -28.19 -24.64 14.89
C ASN A 52 -27.06 -24.28 15.91
N ASN A 53 -26.64 -23.01 15.96
CA ASN A 53 -25.52 -22.48 16.75
C ASN A 53 -24.14 -23.06 16.36
N LYS A 54 -24.02 -23.54 15.12
CA LYS A 54 -22.80 -24.09 14.50
C LYS A 54 -22.73 -23.60 13.05
N ILE A 55 -21.52 -23.50 12.51
CA ILE A 55 -21.34 -23.22 11.08
C ILE A 55 -20.86 -24.50 10.41
N SER A 56 -21.72 -25.03 9.54
CA SER A 56 -21.44 -26.19 8.70
C SER A 56 -20.53 -25.85 7.51
N ARG A 57 -19.97 -26.89 6.88
CA ARG A 57 -19.18 -26.71 5.64
C ARG A 57 -19.95 -25.97 4.55
N ASN A 58 -21.22 -26.30 4.38
CA ASN A 58 -22.07 -25.70 3.36
C ASN A 58 -22.33 -24.22 3.62
N GLU A 59 -22.56 -23.83 4.88
CA GLU A 59 -22.73 -22.42 5.25
C GLU A 59 -21.43 -21.64 5.06
N LEU A 60 -20.31 -22.25 5.43
CA LEU A 60 -19.00 -21.65 5.18
C LEU A 60 -18.71 -21.46 3.69
N GLU A 61 -19.07 -22.44 2.84
CA GLU A 61 -18.97 -22.30 1.39
C GLU A 61 -19.80 -21.13 0.85
N GLN A 62 -21.02 -20.94 1.38
CA GLN A 62 -21.86 -19.80 1.01
C GLN A 62 -21.20 -18.47 1.37
N ILE A 63 -20.56 -18.37 2.54
CA ILE A 63 -19.80 -17.18 2.96
C ILE A 63 -18.63 -16.96 2.01
N ILE A 64 -17.85 -18.00 1.71
CA ILE A 64 -16.69 -17.93 0.82
C ILE A 64 -17.10 -17.45 -0.59
N ASN A 65 -18.21 -17.96 -1.12
CA ASN A 65 -18.75 -17.54 -2.40
C ASN A 65 -19.23 -16.08 -2.36
N THR A 66 -19.79 -15.63 -1.24
CA THR A 66 -20.25 -14.25 -1.04
C THR A 66 -19.08 -13.26 -0.92
N VAL A 67 -17.96 -13.69 -0.35
CA VAL A 67 -16.76 -12.85 -0.17
C VAL A 67 -16.09 -12.49 -1.51
N GLN A 68 -16.51 -13.09 -2.63
CA GLN A 68 -15.98 -12.90 -4.00
C GLN A 68 -14.46 -12.75 -3.98
N PHE A 69 -13.77 -13.88 -3.92
CA PHE A 69 -12.32 -13.91 -3.99
C PHE A 69 -11.84 -13.57 -5.43
N GLU A 70 -12.05 -12.35 -5.91
CA GLU A 70 -11.85 -11.90 -7.32
C GLU A 70 -10.49 -12.22 -7.96
N ASN A 71 -9.46 -12.60 -7.17
CA ASN A 71 -8.10 -12.89 -7.66
C ASN A 71 -7.51 -14.17 -7.07
N LEU A 72 -8.32 -14.94 -6.35
CA LEU A 72 -7.93 -16.23 -5.80
C LEU A 72 -8.94 -17.20 -6.39
N HIS A 73 -8.47 -18.04 -7.32
CA HIS A 73 -9.19 -19.19 -7.86
C HIS A 73 -8.81 -20.52 -7.13
N PRO A 74 -8.57 -20.58 -5.79
CA PRO A 74 -8.51 -21.88 -5.14
C PRO A 74 -9.86 -22.56 -5.26
N LYS A 75 -9.84 -23.88 -5.34
CA LYS A 75 -11.07 -24.66 -5.21
C LYS A 75 -11.72 -24.26 -3.88
N SER A 76 -13.04 -24.04 -3.87
CA SER A 76 -13.79 -23.70 -2.65
C SER A 76 -13.40 -24.64 -1.50
N GLU A 77 -13.25 -25.93 -1.81
CA GLU A 77 -12.77 -26.99 -0.92
C GLU A 77 -11.45 -26.68 -0.19
N ASP A 78 -10.44 -26.15 -0.89
CA ASP A 78 -9.13 -25.86 -0.29
C ASP A 78 -9.23 -24.71 0.71
N VAL A 79 -10.07 -23.72 0.40
CA VAL A 79 -10.34 -22.56 1.28
C VAL A 79 -11.13 -23.01 2.50
N VAL A 80 -12.19 -23.81 2.29
CA VAL A 80 -13.01 -24.41 3.34
C VAL A 80 -12.13 -25.21 4.29
N ASN A 81 -11.34 -26.15 3.77
CA ASN A 81 -10.44 -26.98 4.57
C ASN A 81 -9.44 -26.15 5.37
N LYS A 82 -8.92 -25.08 4.76
CA LYS A 82 -7.98 -24.18 5.45
C LYS A 82 -8.64 -23.37 6.56
N ILE A 83 -9.88 -22.92 6.38
CA ILE A 83 -10.62 -22.22 7.43
C ILE A 83 -10.96 -23.19 8.56
N PHE A 84 -11.49 -24.38 8.24
CA PHE A 84 -11.75 -25.42 9.25
C PHE A 84 -10.50 -25.73 10.06
N PHE A 85 -9.36 -25.99 9.44
CA PHE A 85 -8.10 -26.23 10.15
C PHE A 85 -7.71 -25.10 11.14
N ASN A 86 -8.06 -23.86 10.82
CA ASN A 86 -7.76 -22.72 11.67
C ASN A 86 -8.76 -22.53 12.82
N PHE A 87 -10.04 -22.84 12.58
CA PHE A 87 -11.16 -22.55 13.49
C PHE A 87 -11.60 -23.76 14.30
N ASP A 88 -11.83 -24.90 13.65
CA ASP A 88 -12.25 -26.17 14.24
C ASP A 88 -11.05 -26.83 14.95
N LYS A 89 -11.05 -26.77 16.28
CA LYS A 89 -9.98 -27.29 17.14
C LYS A 89 -10.32 -28.64 17.73
N ASP A 90 -11.60 -28.93 17.88
CA ASP A 90 -12.06 -30.23 18.38
C ASP A 90 -12.16 -31.30 17.28
N GLY A 91 -12.03 -30.90 16.00
CA GLY A 91 -12.09 -31.79 14.85
C GLY A 91 -13.50 -32.26 14.51
N SER A 92 -14.52 -31.54 14.98
CA SER A 92 -15.92 -31.90 14.80
C SER A 92 -16.44 -31.68 13.37
N ASN A 93 -15.65 -31.05 12.50
CA ASN A 93 -16.04 -30.56 11.17
C ASN A 93 -17.22 -29.57 11.22
N MET A 94 -17.45 -28.94 12.37
CA MET A 94 -18.45 -27.91 12.60
C MET A 94 -17.80 -26.80 13.42
N ILE A 95 -17.98 -25.53 13.03
CA ILE A 95 -17.41 -24.43 13.81
C ILE A 95 -18.45 -23.99 14.83
N GLU A 96 -18.21 -24.29 16.10
CA GLU A 96 -19.08 -23.84 17.19
C GLU A 96 -18.86 -22.36 17.52
N THR A 97 -19.83 -21.71 18.17
CA THR A 97 -19.75 -20.28 18.53
C THR A 97 -18.45 -19.94 19.28
N GLU A 98 -18.00 -20.80 20.18
CA GLU A 98 -16.78 -20.59 20.95
C GLU A 98 -15.52 -20.66 20.08
N GLU A 99 -15.49 -21.59 19.14
CA GLU A 99 -14.40 -21.76 18.17
C GLU A 99 -14.37 -20.61 17.17
N PHE A 100 -15.53 -20.17 16.70
CA PHE A 100 -15.68 -19.00 15.85
C PHE A 100 -15.10 -17.75 16.52
N VAL A 101 -15.50 -17.52 17.77
CA VAL A 101 -15.02 -16.41 18.58
C VAL A 101 -13.51 -16.50 18.79
N LYS A 102 -12.97 -17.65 19.21
CA LYS A 102 -11.52 -17.85 19.42
C LYS A 102 -10.72 -17.73 18.13
N GLY A 103 -11.24 -18.26 17.03
CA GLY A 103 -10.61 -18.21 15.70
C GLY A 103 -10.47 -16.79 15.18
N LEU A 104 -11.54 -16.00 15.22
CA LEU A 104 -11.52 -14.58 14.87
C LEU A 104 -10.57 -13.80 15.77
N GLN A 105 -10.57 -14.05 17.08
CA GLN A 105 -9.66 -13.41 18.02
C GLN A 105 -8.18 -13.67 17.69
N ASN A 106 -7.83 -14.93 17.41
CA ASN A 106 -6.46 -15.31 17.06
C ASN A 106 -6.04 -14.67 15.73
N TRP A 107 -6.93 -14.67 14.75
CA TRP A 107 -6.71 -14.03 13.46
C TRP A 107 -6.52 -12.52 13.61
N LEU A 108 -7.37 -11.84 14.37
CA LEU A 108 -7.23 -10.42 14.66
C LEU A 108 -5.94 -10.10 15.43
N ALA A 109 -5.59 -10.90 16.44
CA ALA A 109 -4.34 -10.75 17.19
C ALA A 109 -3.11 -10.92 16.29
N LYS A 110 -3.12 -11.90 15.39
CA LYS A 110 -2.08 -12.09 14.36
C LYS A 110 -2.03 -10.87 13.42
N ALA A 111 -3.17 -10.37 12.95
CA ALA A 111 -3.23 -9.20 12.09
C ALA A 111 -2.66 -7.93 12.76
N ILE A 112 -3.02 -7.69 14.03
CA ILE A 112 -2.50 -6.56 14.83
C ILE A 112 -1.00 -6.70 15.07
N ARG A 113 -0.50 -7.90 15.38
CA ARG A 113 0.94 -8.16 15.54
C ARG A 113 1.72 -7.87 14.25
N VAL A 114 1.20 -8.31 13.11
CA VAL A 114 1.80 -8.05 11.80
C VAL A 114 1.73 -6.55 11.46
N ALA A 115 0.61 -5.88 11.72
CA ALA A 115 0.46 -4.44 11.51
C ALA A 115 1.39 -3.61 12.39
N LYS A 116 1.64 -4.04 13.64
CA LYS A 116 2.60 -3.41 14.56
C LYS A 116 4.04 -3.61 14.11
N CYS A 117 4.35 -4.73 13.46
CA CYS A 117 5.65 -5.00 12.84
C CYS A 117 5.83 -4.25 11.49
N SER A 118 4.75 -3.75 10.89
CA SER A 118 4.71 -2.98 9.63
C SER A 118 5.13 -1.51 9.83
N ASP A 119 6.21 -1.27 10.58
CA ASP A 119 6.76 0.07 10.83
C ASP A 119 7.51 0.67 9.62
N LYS A 120 7.84 -0.19 8.64
CA LYS A 120 8.59 0.21 7.44
C LYS A 120 7.73 0.88 6.37
N THR A 121 6.46 0.46 6.23
CA THR A 121 5.56 0.94 5.17
C THR A 121 5.00 2.33 5.46
N LYS A 122 4.72 2.64 6.74
CA LYS A 122 4.28 3.99 7.17
C LYS A 122 5.36 5.06 7.02
N SER A 123 6.62 4.65 7.12
CA SER A 123 7.76 5.55 6.92
C SER A 123 7.89 5.93 5.44
N VAL A 124 7.82 4.97 4.52
CA VAL A 124 7.86 5.21 3.07
C VAL A 124 6.71 6.11 2.61
N ASP A 125 5.47 5.83 3.05
CA ASP A 125 4.30 6.64 2.69
C ASP A 125 4.37 8.07 3.25
N LYS A 126 4.99 8.28 4.42
CA LYS A 126 5.27 9.63 4.95
C LYS A 126 6.33 10.37 4.13
N PHE A 127 7.38 9.68 3.69
CA PHE A 127 8.42 10.28 2.84
C PHE A 127 7.85 10.66 1.47
N ASP A 128 7.05 9.80 0.85
CA ASP A 128 6.38 10.08 -0.43
C ASP A 128 5.45 11.28 -0.33
N LYS A 129 4.68 11.38 0.77
CA LYS A 129 3.80 12.53 1.04
C LYS A 129 4.55 13.85 1.24
N ILE A 130 5.70 13.82 1.90
CA ILE A 130 6.53 15.02 2.12
C ILE A 130 7.20 15.44 0.81
N TYR A 131 7.76 14.49 0.08
CA TYR A 131 8.45 14.74 -1.18
C TYR A 131 7.49 15.31 -2.24
N SER A 132 6.31 14.70 -2.39
CA SER A 132 5.29 15.16 -3.32
C SER A 132 4.80 16.57 -2.95
N ARG A 133 4.59 16.88 -1.66
CA ARG A 133 4.17 18.22 -1.21
C ARG A 133 5.20 19.32 -1.50
N VAL A 134 6.49 19.07 -1.31
CA VAL A 134 7.54 20.08 -1.53
C VAL A 134 7.80 20.28 -3.03
N VAL A 135 7.89 19.19 -3.79
CA VAL A 135 8.18 19.25 -5.23
C VAL A 135 6.98 19.83 -6.01
N MET A 136 5.75 19.47 -5.65
CA MET A 136 4.54 20.03 -6.29
C MET A 136 4.44 21.55 -6.10
N ASN A 137 4.77 22.06 -4.90
CA ASN A 137 4.71 23.49 -4.63
C ASN A 137 5.79 24.29 -5.38
N ASN A 138 6.99 23.72 -5.53
CA ASN A 138 8.08 24.38 -6.26
C ASN A 138 7.84 24.38 -7.78
N ILE A 139 7.26 23.31 -8.34
CA ILE A 139 6.94 23.22 -9.77
C ILE A 139 5.80 24.16 -10.15
N SER A 140 4.73 24.25 -9.32
CA SER A 140 3.59 25.12 -9.63
C SER A 140 3.98 26.60 -9.64
N GLY A 141 4.80 27.04 -8.67
CA GLY A 141 5.30 28.42 -8.61
C GLY A 141 6.13 28.81 -9.84
N LEU A 142 7.05 27.93 -10.26
CA LEU A 142 7.83 28.14 -11.49
C LEU A 142 6.93 28.14 -12.74
N THR A 143 5.94 27.26 -12.80
CA THR A 143 5.01 27.15 -13.93
C THR A 143 4.15 28.42 -14.07
N THR A 144 3.63 28.95 -12.97
CA THR A 144 2.85 30.19 -12.97
C THR A 144 3.70 31.39 -13.37
N LEU A 145 4.95 31.48 -12.90
CA LEU A 145 5.87 32.54 -13.28
C LEU A 145 6.19 32.51 -14.78
N LEU A 146 6.54 31.34 -15.32
CA LEU A 146 6.83 31.16 -16.75
C LEU A 146 5.60 31.48 -17.62
N ALA A 147 4.41 31.06 -17.20
CA ALA A 147 3.18 31.36 -17.92
C ALA A 147 2.88 32.87 -17.97
N VAL A 148 3.16 33.62 -16.90
CA VAL A 148 2.97 35.08 -16.87
C VAL A 148 3.98 35.79 -17.77
N VAL A 149 5.24 35.36 -17.76
CA VAL A 149 6.25 35.94 -18.66
C VAL A 149 5.86 35.71 -20.12
N TYR A 150 5.46 34.50 -20.47
CA TYR A 150 5.01 34.18 -21.82
C TYR A 150 3.77 34.99 -22.22
N ALA A 151 2.77 35.10 -21.35
CA ALA A 151 1.53 35.83 -21.65
C ALA A 151 1.68 37.36 -21.72
N LYS A 152 2.81 37.90 -21.24
CA LYS A 152 3.07 39.35 -21.18
C LYS A 152 4.18 39.80 -22.11
N ASP A 153 4.73 38.91 -22.95
CA ASP A 153 5.88 39.18 -23.84
C ASP A 153 6.99 39.94 -23.11
N LEU A 154 7.25 39.53 -21.85
CA LEU A 154 8.29 40.15 -21.05
C LEU A 154 9.65 39.76 -21.63
N PRO A 155 10.61 40.72 -21.75
CA PRO A 155 11.95 40.39 -22.21
C PRO A 155 12.58 39.40 -21.22
N TRP A 156 12.82 38.18 -21.70
CA TRP A 156 13.39 37.08 -20.94
C TRP A 156 14.74 36.74 -21.56
N ASP A 157 15.79 37.14 -20.87
CA ASP A 157 17.19 36.96 -21.27
C ASP A 157 17.79 35.69 -20.59
N TYR A 158 17.14 35.15 -19.55
CA TYR A 158 17.64 34.00 -18.77
C TYR A 158 17.30 32.62 -19.39
N SER A 159 17.13 32.56 -20.72
CA SER A 159 16.68 31.35 -21.41
C SER A 159 17.76 30.25 -21.40
N ALA A 160 19.02 30.67 -21.54
CA ALA A 160 20.18 29.79 -21.59
C ALA A 160 20.43 29.08 -20.24
N GLU A 161 20.26 29.79 -19.13
CA GLU A 161 20.41 29.27 -17.77
C GLU A 161 19.36 28.20 -17.48
N VAL A 162 18.09 28.48 -17.81
CA VAL A 162 16.98 27.54 -17.57
C VAL A 162 17.09 26.30 -18.47
N LEU A 163 17.47 26.48 -19.74
CA LEU A 163 17.73 25.37 -20.65
C LEU A 163 18.85 24.45 -20.13
N THR A 164 19.92 25.04 -19.61
CA THR A 164 21.05 24.29 -19.03
C THR A 164 20.61 23.46 -17.83
N ILE A 165 19.79 24.02 -16.93
CA ILE A 165 19.26 23.31 -15.77
C ILE A 165 18.32 22.17 -16.20
N LEU A 166 17.45 22.39 -17.19
CA LEU A 166 16.52 21.38 -17.68
C LEU A 166 17.25 20.17 -18.30
N VAL A 167 18.30 20.41 -19.08
CA VAL A 167 19.11 19.34 -19.71
C VAL A 167 19.80 18.48 -18.65
N VAL A 168 20.41 19.11 -17.63
CA VAL A 168 21.05 18.40 -16.51
C VAL A 168 20.04 17.54 -15.75
N CYS A 169 18.86 18.11 -15.45
CA CYS A 169 17.77 17.39 -14.77
C CYS A 169 17.27 16.19 -15.59
N ALA A 170 17.14 16.32 -16.91
CA ALA A 170 16.70 15.23 -17.78
C ALA A 170 17.73 14.08 -17.80
N ILE A 171 19.03 14.39 -17.88
CA ILE A 171 20.10 13.38 -17.86
C ILE A 171 20.07 12.61 -16.53
N VAL A 172 20.00 13.31 -15.40
CA VAL A 172 19.92 12.68 -14.08
C VAL A 172 18.64 11.86 -13.92
N GLY A 173 17.51 12.36 -14.41
CA GLY A 173 16.23 11.66 -14.39
C GLY A 173 16.25 10.34 -15.19
N ILE A 174 16.80 10.36 -16.40
CA ILE A 174 16.91 9.17 -17.26
C ILE A 174 17.84 8.11 -16.63
N LEU A 175 18.98 8.55 -16.06
CA LEU A 175 19.89 7.66 -15.32
C LEU A 175 19.22 7.09 -14.07
N GLY A 176 18.38 7.89 -13.40
CA GLY A 176 17.57 7.49 -12.26
C GLY A 176 16.58 6.38 -12.59
N VAL A 177 15.82 6.52 -13.69
CA VAL A 177 14.81 5.54 -14.11
C VAL A 177 15.45 4.25 -14.63
N SER A 178 16.62 4.34 -15.27
CA SER A 178 17.26 3.19 -15.92
C SER A 178 18.00 2.25 -14.96
N ARG A 179 18.23 2.67 -13.70
CA ARG A 179 19.07 1.92 -12.74
C ARG A 179 18.35 1.79 -11.40
N THR A 180 18.09 0.55 -10.99
CA THR A 180 17.39 0.21 -9.74
C THR A 180 18.33 0.03 -8.53
N GLU A 181 19.64 -0.05 -8.74
CA GLU A 181 20.66 -0.04 -7.69
C GLU A 181 21.74 1.00 -8.04
N TYR A 182 22.01 1.94 -7.12
CA TYR A 182 22.97 3.03 -7.36
C TYR A 182 24.33 2.72 -6.72
N PRO A 183 25.34 2.35 -7.50
CA PRO A 183 26.70 2.16 -6.99
C PRO A 183 27.35 3.51 -6.64
N PHE A 184 28.33 3.51 -5.74
CA PHE A 184 29.03 4.71 -5.25
C PHE A 184 29.55 5.66 -6.36
N TRP A 185 29.88 5.12 -7.53
CA TRP A 185 30.34 5.88 -8.70
C TRP A 185 29.31 6.87 -9.28
N THR A 186 28.01 6.72 -8.99
CA THR A 186 26.99 7.69 -9.42
C THR A 186 27.16 9.05 -8.73
N CYS A 187 27.75 9.06 -7.53
CA CYS A 187 28.10 10.30 -6.82
C CYS A 187 29.25 11.03 -7.53
N LEU A 188 30.24 10.27 -8.03
CA LEU A 188 31.32 10.83 -8.85
C LEU A 188 30.77 11.44 -10.15
N LEU A 189 29.83 10.76 -10.80
CA LEU A 189 29.15 11.25 -12.01
C LEU A 189 28.36 12.54 -11.73
N ALA A 190 27.64 12.62 -10.60
CA ALA A 190 26.91 13.80 -10.17
C ALA A 190 27.84 15.01 -9.95
N PHE A 191 29.05 14.78 -9.44
CA PHE A 191 30.06 15.82 -9.28
C PHE A 191 30.54 16.38 -10.63
N PHE A 192 30.68 15.53 -11.66
CA PHE A 192 31.08 15.93 -13.01
C PHE A 192 29.98 16.66 -13.80
N LEU A 193 28.71 16.54 -13.40
CA LEU A 193 27.60 17.25 -14.06
C LEU A 193 27.64 18.76 -13.84
N TYR A 194 28.27 19.24 -12.77
CA TYR A 194 28.42 20.67 -12.48
C TYR A 194 29.39 21.41 -13.46
N PRO A 195 30.63 20.95 -13.69
CA PRO A 195 31.48 21.56 -14.72
C PRO A 195 30.91 21.37 -16.13
N PHE A 196 30.17 20.27 -16.38
CA PHE A 196 29.45 20.08 -17.64
C PHE A 196 28.34 21.11 -17.84
N SER A 197 27.55 21.44 -16.80
CA SER A 197 26.51 22.46 -16.90
C SER A 197 27.11 23.84 -17.20
N LEU A 198 28.26 24.17 -16.59
CA LEU A 198 28.96 25.43 -16.87
C LEU A 198 29.48 25.48 -18.32
N ALA A 199 30.06 24.38 -18.81
CA ALA A 199 30.52 24.29 -20.19
C ALA A 199 29.37 24.39 -21.20
N LEU A 200 28.22 23.78 -20.90
CA LEU A 200 27.02 23.85 -21.73
C LEU A 200 26.45 25.26 -21.74
N TYR A 201 26.39 25.94 -20.59
CA TYR A 201 26.00 27.34 -20.50
C TYR A 201 26.89 28.23 -21.38
N CYS A 202 28.22 28.15 -21.21
CA CYS A 202 29.15 28.92 -22.03
C CYS A 202 29.05 28.57 -23.52
N PHE A 203 28.79 27.31 -23.87
CA PHE A 203 28.59 26.89 -25.25
C PHE A 203 27.32 27.52 -25.86
N VAL A 204 26.20 27.51 -25.14
CA VAL A 204 24.95 28.12 -25.58
C VAL A 204 25.13 29.63 -25.75
N GLU A 205 25.82 30.29 -24.82
CA GLU A 205 26.09 31.73 -24.86
C GLU A 205 27.02 32.11 -26.03
N LEU A 206 28.12 31.37 -26.24
CA LEU A 206 29.14 31.69 -27.25
C LEU A 206 28.78 31.28 -28.68
N VAL A 207 28.08 30.15 -28.86
CA VAL A 207 27.82 29.58 -30.20
C VAL A 207 26.47 30.01 -30.74
N LEU A 208 25.45 30.12 -29.88
CA LEU A 208 24.09 30.46 -30.29
C LEU A 208 23.76 31.95 -30.14
N HIS A 209 24.66 32.76 -29.56
CA HIS A 209 24.45 34.20 -29.27
C HIS A 209 23.10 34.48 -28.59
N TRP A 210 22.65 33.55 -27.75
CA TRP A 210 21.43 33.71 -26.99
C TRP A 210 21.79 34.54 -25.76
N ASN A 211 21.28 35.77 -25.71
CA ASN A 211 21.47 36.70 -24.61
C ASN A 211 20.27 36.68 -23.67
#